data_AF-A0A7C3Q4M4-F1
#
_entry.id   AF-A0A7C3Q4M4-F1
#
_cell.length_a   1.000
_cell.length_b   1.000
_cell.length_c   1.000
_cell.angle_alpha   90.00
_cell.angle_beta   90.00
_cell.angle_gamma   90.00
#
_symmetry.space_group_name_H-M   'P 1'
#
loop_
_entity.id
_entity.type
_entity.pdbx_description
1 polymer ?
#
loop_
_entity_poly.entity_id
_entity_poly.type
_entity_poly.pdbx_seq_one_letter_code
_entity_poly.pdbx_strand_id
1 'polypeptide(L)'
;MHKYFILATLTAISFTGCSNSMNTVNTPTFKPQSYQKPSATKSANFKNTMMKVALSTRDDAKYNKIELDTPEKKAWFKDLMFRLWDRQITRHQFMAEGMSKYPTHRYEFAFVANGFQKHS
;
A
#
# COMPACT_ATOMS: atom_id res chain seq x y z
N MET A 1 -31.96 -58.93 -45.49
CA MET A 1 -33.12 -58.50 -44.70
C MET A 1 -32.64 -58.21 -43.28
N HIS A 2 -33.14 -57.11 -42.67
CA HIS A 2 -32.98 -56.66 -41.27
C HIS A 2 -31.56 -56.15 -40.90
N LYS A 3 -31.33 -54.82 -40.77
CA LYS A 3 -31.50 -53.94 -39.58
C LYS A 3 -30.84 -54.58 -38.34
N TYR A 4 -29.94 -53.93 -37.58
CA TYR A 4 -30.19 -52.76 -36.75
C TYR A 4 -28.93 -51.90 -36.49
N PHE A 5 -29.16 -50.59 -36.46
CA PHE A 5 -28.30 -49.56 -35.87
C PHE A 5 -28.04 -49.84 -34.39
N ILE A 6 -26.79 -49.76 -33.94
CA ILE A 6 -26.47 -49.54 -32.52
C ILE A 6 -25.75 -48.20 -32.41
N LEU A 7 -26.48 -47.24 -31.84
CA LEU A 7 -26.02 -45.93 -31.42
C LEU A 7 -24.95 -46.11 -30.32
N ALA A 8 -23.72 -45.68 -30.57
CA ALA A 8 -22.71 -45.53 -29.53
C ALA A 8 -22.93 -44.16 -28.84
N THR A 9 -23.63 -44.13 -27.72
CA THR A 9 -23.73 -42.95 -26.86
C THR A 9 -22.49 -42.90 -25.96
N LEU A 10 -21.44 -42.23 -26.45
CA LEU A 10 -20.34 -41.78 -25.60
C LEU A 10 -20.86 -40.68 -24.68
N THR A 11 -21.20 -41.03 -23.45
CA THR A 11 -21.43 -40.06 -22.39
C THR A 11 -20.06 -39.51 -21.97
N ALA A 12 -19.67 -38.38 -22.57
CA ALA A 12 -18.58 -37.58 -22.06
C ALA A 12 -18.99 -37.02 -20.70
N ILE A 13 -18.55 -37.67 -19.62
CA ILE A 13 -18.55 -37.07 -18.29
C ILE A 13 -17.44 -36.03 -18.31
N SER A 14 -17.78 -34.81 -18.74
CA SER A 14 -16.96 -33.65 -18.44
C SER A 14 -17.03 -33.45 -16.93
N PHE A 15 -15.97 -33.88 -16.23
CA PHE A 15 -15.64 -33.27 -14.96
C PHE A 15 -15.39 -31.79 -15.25
N THR A 16 -16.41 -30.96 -15.10
CA THR A 16 -16.23 -29.54 -14.86
C THR A 16 -15.55 -29.44 -13.52
N GLY A 17 -14.22 -29.56 -13.52
CA GLY A 17 -13.41 -29.01 -12.46
C GLY A 17 -13.76 -27.53 -12.41
N CYS A 18 -14.54 -27.14 -11.40
CA CYS A 18 -14.52 -25.78 -10.91
C CYS A 18 -13.08 -25.56 -10.45
N SER A 19 -12.22 -25.12 -11.37
CA SER A 19 -10.97 -24.47 -11.02
C SER A 19 -11.35 -23.48 -9.94
N ASN A 20 -10.84 -23.69 -8.73
CA ASN A 20 -10.99 -22.73 -7.65
C ASN A 20 -10.69 -21.37 -8.27
N SER A 21 -11.69 -20.49 -8.29
CA SER A 21 -11.45 -19.10 -8.62
C SER A 21 -10.34 -18.66 -7.70
N MET A 22 -9.12 -18.57 -8.24
CA MET A 22 -8.11 -17.70 -7.68
C MET A 22 -8.86 -16.42 -7.45
N ASN A 23 -9.01 -16.06 -6.17
CA ASN A 23 -9.43 -14.74 -5.79
C ASN A 23 -8.46 -13.82 -6.51
N THR A 24 -8.88 -13.30 -7.66
CA THR A 24 -8.24 -12.16 -8.30
C THR A 24 -8.24 -11.15 -7.17
N VAL A 25 -7.06 -10.96 -6.58
CA VAL A 25 -6.83 -9.83 -5.72
C VAL A 25 -7.18 -8.66 -6.60
N ASN A 26 -8.38 -8.11 -6.41
CA ASN A 26 -8.76 -6.84 -6.98
C ASN A 26 -7.71 -5.88 -6.43
N THR A 27 -6.63 -5.67 -7.17
CA THR A 27 -5.78 -4.50 -6.99
C THR A 27 -6.76 -3.35 -7.13
N PRO A 28 -7.08 -2.62 -6.06
CA PRO A 28 -8.03 -1.54 -6.17
C PRO A 28 -7.48 -0.58 -7.20
N THR A 29 -8.17 -0.45 -8.33
CA THR A 29 -7.80 0.46 -9.41
C THR A 29 -7.91 1.86 -8.84
N PHE A 30 -6.77 2.34 -8.38
CA PHE A 30 -6.57 3.59 -7.70
C PHE A 30 -6.97 4.72 -8.63
N LYS A 31 -7.97 5.50 -8.23
CA LYS A 31 -8.12 6.85 -8.78
C LYS A 31 -7.04 7.71 -8.11
N PRO A 32 -6.08 8.28 -8.86
CA PRO A 32 -5.13 9.22 -8.29
C PRO A 32 -5.89 10.40 -7.71
N GLN A 33 -5.99 10.43 -6.38
CA GLN A 33 -6.37 11.64 -5.68
C GLN A 33 -5.23 12.64 -5.94
N SER A 34 -5.58 13.76 -6.57
CA SER A 34 -4.61 14.80 -6.93
C SER A 34 -3.90 15.30 -5.67
N TYR A 35 -2.57 15.39 -5.73
CA TYR A 35 -1.78 15.94 -4.63
C TYR A 35 -2.20 17.39 -4.36
N GLN A 36 -2.51 17.69 -3.10
CA GLN A 36 -2.76 19.05 -2.66
C GLN A 36 -1.55 19.53 -1.85
N LYS A 37 -0.90 20.59 -2.33
CA LYS A 37 0.23 21.20 -1.62
C LYS A 37 -0.24 21.79 -0.28
N PRO A 38 0.53 21.68 0.82
CA PRO A 38 0.18 22.29 2.10
C PRO A 38 -0.01 23.80 1.99
N SER A 39 -1.08 24.31 2.60
CA SER A 39 -1.19 25.73 2.96
C SER A 39 -0.18 26.07 4.07
N ALA A 40 0.09 27.35 4.31
CA ALA A 40 1.00 27.78 5.36
C ALA A 40 0.63 27.22 6.75
N THR A 41 -0.66 27.27 7.10
CA THR A 41 -1.19 26.72 8.36
C THR A 41 -1.01 25.21 8.46
N LYS A 42 -1.36 24.48 7.40
CA LYS A 42 -1.18 23.01 7.36
C LYS A 42 0.30 22.63 7.45
N SER A 43 1.18 23.39 6.80
CA SER A 43 2.63 23.18 6.86
C SER A 43 3.19 23.30 8.27
N ALA A 44 2.75 24.30 9.04
CA ALA A 44 3.16 24.48 10.43
C ALA A 44 2.70 23.32 11.32
N ASN A 45 1.42 22.93 11.21
CA ASN A 45 0.87 21.80 11.98
C ASN A 45 1.56 20.49 11.62
N PHE A 46 1.74 20.22 10.32
CA PHE A 46 2.46 19.06 9.84
C PHE A 46 3.89 19.01 10.38
N LYS A 47 4.63 20.14 10.36
CA LYS A 47 6.00 20.19 10.90
C LYS A 47 6.04 19.81 12.38
N ASN A 48 5.09 20.30 13.17
CA ASN A 48 5.00 19.98 14.60
C ASN A 48 4.70 18.49 14.82
N THR A 49 3.74 17.92 14.10
CA THR A 49 3.40 16.49 14.20
C THR A 49 4.55 15.60 13.72
N MET A 50 5.15 15.93 12.57
CA MET A 50 6.31 15.23 12.02
C MET A 50 7.49 15.24 13.00
N MET A 51 7.73 16.34 13.71
CA MET A 51 8.77 16.43 14.74
C MET A 51 8.48 15.48 15.91
N LYS A 52 7.23 15.38 16.39
CA LYS A 52 6.85 14.41 17.44
C LYS A 52 7.10 12.97 17.00
N VAL A 53 6.72 12.63 15.76
CA VAL A 53 6.97 11.30 15.19
C VAL A 53 8.47 11.05 15.05
N ALA A 54 9.26 12.04 14.60
CA ALA A 54 10.70 11.90 14.46
C ALA A 54 11.44 11.79 15.80
N LEU A 55 10.90 12.36 16.88
CA LEU A 55 11.46 12.20 18.21
C LEU A 55 11.18 10.80 18.76
N SER A 56 9.99 10.24 18.50
CA SER A 56 9.65 8.90 18.99
C SER A 56 10.45 7.78 18.32
N THR A 57 11.07 8.03 17.15
CA THR A 57 11.98 7.04 16.55
C THR A 57 13.30 6.89 17.30
N ARG A 58 13.72 7.89 18.10
CA ARG A 58 14.99 7.86 18.83
C ARG A 58 14.98 6.85 19.97
N ASP A 59 13.80 6.63 20.54
CA ASP A 59 13.61 5.72 21.68
C ASP A 59 13.27 4.28 21.23
N ASP A 60 13.12 4.05 19.92
CA ASP A 60 12.77 2.74 19.37
C ASP A 60 13.99 1.98 18.87
N ALA A 61 14.39 0.94 19.59
CA ALA A 61 15.55 0.11 19.27
C ALA A 61 15.42 -0.71 17.97
N LYS A 62 14.20 -0.84 17.42
CA LYS A 62 13.94 -1.55 16.16
C LYS A 62 13.93 -0.60 14.96
N TYR A 63 13.92 0.71 15.20
CA TYR A 63 13.86 1.70 14.14
C TYR A 63 15.22 1.85 13.44
N ASN A 64 15.28 1.42 12.18
CA ASN A 64 16.44 1.62 11.32
C ASN A 64 16.21 2.86 10.46
N LYS A 65 17.08 3.86 10.56
CA LYS A 65 16.94 5.09 9.78
C LYS A 65 16.85 4.81 8.28
N ILE A 66 15.79 5.32 7.63
CA ILE A 66 15.65 5.28 6.17
C ILE A 66 16.71 6.19 5.53
N GLU A 67 17.44 5.67 4.54
CA GLU A 67 18.51 6.39 3.84
C GLU A 67 17.97 7.46 2.88
N LEU A 68 17.67 8.63 3.44
CA LEU A 68 17.24 9.83 2.73
C LEU A 68 18.42 10.81 2.59
N ASP A 69 19.49 10.39 1.91
CA ASP A 69 20.74 11.12 1.76
C ASP A 69 20.63 12.33 0.81
N THR A 70 19.83 12.22 -0.26
CA THR A 70 19.65 13.31 -1.23
C THR A 70 18.49 14.26 -0.90
N PRO A 71 18.52 15.53 -1.37
CA PRO A 71 17.40 16.47 -1.24
C PRO A 71 16.10 15.92 -1.84
N GLU A 72 16.18 15.21 -2.97
CA GLU A 72 15.03 14.66 -3.69
C GLU A 72 14.37 13.54 -2.89
N LYS A 73 15.17 12.65 -2.28
CA LYS A 73 14.66 11.60 -1.39
C LYS A 73 13.99 12.19 -0.17
N LYS A 74 14.58 13.22 0.45
CA LYS A 74 14.00 13.93 1.59
C LYS A 74 12.69 14.62 1.22
N ALA A 75 12.64 15.29 0.07
CA ALA A 75 11.45 15.95 -0.43
C ALA A 75 10.33 14.94 -0.71
N TRP A 76 10.65 13.86 -1.43
CA TRP A 76 9.70 12.78 -1.71
C TRP A 76 9.13 12.19 -0.42
N PHE A 77 9.97 11.84 0.55
CA PHE A 77 9.50 11.24 1.80
C PHE A 77 8.64 12.22 2.61
N LYS A 78 9.02 13.51 2.63
CA LYS A 78 8.24 14.56 3.28
C LYS A 78 6.86 14.73 2.63
N ASP A 79 6.78 14.73 1.31
CA ASP A 79 5.51 14.80 0.58
C ASP A 79 4.66 13.56 0.84
N LEU A 80 5.26 12.37 0.86
CA LEU A 80 4.58 11.13 1.16
C LEU A 80 4.00 11.13 2.58
N MET A 81 4.77 11.58 3.57
CA MET A 81 4.30 11.77 4.95
C MET A 81 3.19 12.82 5.05
N PHE A 82 3.31 13.93 4.33
CA PHE A 82 2.29 14.97 4.31
C PHE A 82 0.97 14.45 3.74
N ARG A 83 1.02 13.73 2.61
CA ARG A 83 -0.15 13.10 2.00
C ARG A 83 -0.84 12.13 2.96
N LEU A 84 -0.08 11.37 3.74
CA LEU A 84 -0.64 10.48 4.76
C LEU A 84 -1.30 11.28 5.89
N TRP A 85 -0.59 12.27 6.45
CA TRP A 85 -1.08 13.10 7.55
C TRP A 85 -2.35 13.88 7.17
N ASP A 86 -2.38 14.45 5.97
CA ASP A 86 -3.53 15.19 5.42
C ASP A 86 -4.62 14.28 4.85
N ARG A 87 -4.50 12.95 5.03
CA ARG A 87 -5.45 11.92 4.57
C ARG A 87 -5.71 11.91 3.06
N GLN A 88 -4.77 12.44 2.27
CA GLN A 88 -4.79 12.37 0.80
C GLN A 88 -4.44 10.96 0.29
N ILE A 89 -3.73 10.19 1.12
CA ILE A 89 -3.51 8.76 0.91
C ILE A 89 -3.82 7.98 2.18
N THR A 90 -4.16 6.71 1.99
CA THR A 90 -4.34 5.75 3.07
C THR A 90 -3.00 5.25 3.58
N ARG A 91 -3.02 4.67 4.79
CA ARG A 91 -1.87 3.93 5.34
C ARG A 91 -1.38 2.85 4.39
N HIS A 92 -2.27 2.12 3.71
CA HIS A 92 -1.87 1.10 2.75
C HIS A 92 -1.09 1.69 1.57
N GLN A 93 -1.55 2.82 1.03
CA GLN A 93 -0.86 3.51 -0.07
C GLN A 93 0.49 4.07 0.37
N PHE A 94 0.57 4.65 1.56
CA PHE A 94 1.84 5.09 2.14
C PHE A 94 2.84 3.93 2.26
N MET A 95 2.39 2.79 2.79
CA MET A 95 3.20 1.59 2.90
C MET A 95 3.62 1.06 1.52
N ALA A 96 2.71 0.99 0.56
CA ALA A 96 3.00 0.47 -0.78
C ALA A 96 4.01 1.36 -1.52
N GLU A 97 3.86 2.69 -1.47
CA GLU A 97 4.78 3.64 -2.10
C GLU A 97 6.14 3.67 -1.38
N GLY A 98 6.15 3.56 -0.06
CA GLY A 98 7.38 3.46 0.73
C GLY A 98 8.18 2.20 0.40
N MET A 99 7.50 1.05 0.43
CA MET A 99 8.08 -0.27 0.21
C MET A 99 8.53 -0.50 -1.23
N SER A 100 7.94 0.19 -2.21
CA SER A 100 8.41 0.10 -3.61
C SER A 100 9.79 0.72 -3.80
N LYS A 101 10.16 1.73 -2.99
CA LYS A 101 11.48 2.36 -3.02
C LYS A 101 12.45 1.78 -1.99
N TYR A 102 11.94 1.34 -0.85
CA TYR A 102 12.72 0.87 0.30
C TYR A 102 12.13 -0.44 0.83
N PRO A 103 12.32 -1.56 0.12
CA PRO A 103 11.61 -2.82 0.38
C PRO A 103 12.01 -3.50 1.71
N THR A 104 13.13 -3.13 2.30
CA THR A 104 13.60 -3.65 3.59
C THR A 104 13.07 -2.87 4.79
N HIS A 105 12.44 -1.71 4.59
CA HIS A 105 12.08 -0.76 5.65
C HIS A 105 10.61 -0.83 6.09
N ARG A 106 10.00 -2.02 6.02
CA ARG A 106 8.57 -2.21 6.34
C ARG A 106 8.23 -1.72 7.75
N TYR A 107 9.09 -2.00 8.70
CA TYR A 107 8.88 -1.61 10.08
C TYR A 107 8.84 -0.09 10.23
N GLU A 108 9.76 0.62 9.60
CA GLU A 108 9.92 2.06 9.68
C GLU A 108 8.73 2.80 9.06
N PHE A 109 8.26 2.36 7.88
CA PHE A 109 7.05 2.95 7.29
C PHE A 109 5.83 2.66 8.17
N ALA A 110 5.71 1.46 8.73
CA ALA A 110 4.60 1.15 9.64
C ALA A 110 4.67 2.00 10.92
N PHE A 111 5.87 2.21 11.47
CA PHE A 111 6.13 3.04 12.63
C PHE A 111 5.69 4.48 12.37
N VAL A 112 6.15 5.08 11.28
CA VAL A 112 5.80 6.46 10.91
C VAL A 112 4.29 6.59 10.70
N ALA A 113 3.65 5.65 10.00
CA ALA A 113 2.22 5.70 9.76
C ALA A 113 1.40 5.62 11.05
N ASN A 114 1.80 4.74 11.98
CA ASN A 114 1.17 4.62 13.29
C ASN A 114 1.46 5.85 14.17
N GLY A 115 2.65 6.45 14.04
CA GLY A 115 3.03 7.68 14.74
C GLY A 115 2.12 8.85 14.36
N PHE A 116 1.81 9.01 13.08
CA PHE A 116 0.87 10.04 12.65
C PHE A 116 -0.53 9.81 13.23
N GLN A 117 -1.03 8.58 13.28
CA GLN A 117 -2.33 8.28 13.90
C GLN A 117 -2.41 8.63 15.39
N LYS A 118 -1.28 8.58 16.11
CA LYS A 118 -1.22 8.89 17.55
C LYS A 118 -1.10 10.39 17.85
N HIS A 119 -0.60 11.18 16.90
CA HIS A 119 -0.25 12.58 17.12
C HIS A 119 -1.02 13.58 16.24
N SER A 120 -1.87 13.10 15.31
CA SER A 120 -2.73 13.89 14.43
C SER A 120 -4.07 14.25 15.04
#